data_AF-A0AA40K1G5-F1
#
_entry.id   AF-A0AA40K1G5-F1
#
_cell.length_a   1.000
_cell.length_b   1.000
_cell.length_c   1.000
_cell.angle_alpha   90.00
_cell.angle_beta   90.00
_cell.angle_gamma   90.00
#
_symmetry.space_group_name_H-M   'P 1'
#
loop_
_entity.id
_entity.type
_entity.pdbx_description
1 polymer ?
#
loop_
_entity_poly.entity_id
_entity_poly.type
_entity_poly.pdbx_seq_one_letter_code
_entity_poly.pdbx_strand_id
1 'polypeptide(L)'
;MVDMEDGEQKDGAFMNLVPIAMNDRGCDLAAAVRGIVQDFVGYNKEFEEQASLLRARAEEDYGGEVGGMVEKTVEAYQAIVTGILQFSIQSPRYGIKEYEREDGSFAISL
;
A
#
# COMPACT_ATOMS: atom_id res chain seq x y z
N MET A 1 0.85 -8.01 31.48
CA MET A 1 1.95 -8.17 30.52
C MET A 1 1.30 -8.84 29.33
N VAL A 2 0.86 -8.04 28.36
CA VAL A 2 0.16 -8.55 27.18
C VAL A 2 1.25 -8.85 26.18
N ASP A 3 1.49 -10.14 25.96
CA ASP A 3 2.36 -10.62 24.89
C ASP A 3 1.74 -10.16 23.56
N MET A 4 2.32 -9.14 22.95
CA MET A 4 2.13 -8.84 21.53
C MET A 4 2.84 -9.95 20.76
N GLU A 5 2.13 -11.03 20.50
CA GLU A 5 2.60 -12.07 19.61
C GLU A 5 2.46 -11.60 18.16
N ASP A 6 3.61 -11.22 17.58
CA ASP A 6 3.82 -10.91 16.16
C ASP A 6 3.24 -12.01 15.25
N GLY A 7 2.08 -11.75 14.66
CA GLY A 7 1.33 -12.68 13.80
C GLY A 7 2.04 -13.09 12.50
N GLU A 8 3.17 -12.49 12.14
CA GLU A 8 3.97 -12.88 10.97
C GLU A 8 5.26 -13.63 11.31
N GLN A 9 5.74 -13.58 12.56
CA GLN A 9 6.98 -14.29 12.93
C GLN A 9 6.78 -15.79 13.15
N LYS A 10 5.56 -16.23 13.49
CA LYS A 10 5.29 -17.65 13.80
C LYS A 10 5.18 -18.57 12.57
N ASP A 11 4.86 -18.04 11.39
CA ASP A 11 4.55 -18.87 10.21
C ASP A 11 5.70 -19.07 9.23
N GLY A 12 6.91 -18.58 9.54
CA GLY A 12 8.03 -18.67 8.60
C GLY A 12 7.73 -17.95 7.28
N ALA A 13 6.89 -16.90 7.31
CA ALA A 13 6.53 -16.13 6.14
C ALA A 13 7.72 -15.28 5.69
N PHE A 14 8.56 -15.85 4.82
CA PHE A 14 9.68 -15.20 4.13
C PHE A 14 9.24 -14.08 3.15
N MET A 15 8.06 -13.46 3.33
CA MET A 15 7.45 -12.53 2.38
C MET A 15 6.99 -11.20 3.01
N ASN A 16 7.52 -10.80 4.16
CA ASN A 16 7.36 -9.42 4.63
C ASN A 16 8.51 -8.55 4.09
N LEU A 17 8.16 -7.44 3.43
CA LEU A 17 9.12 -6.51 2.83
C LEU A 17 9.99 -5.80 3.89
N VAL A 18 9.50 -5.61 5.12
CA VAL A 18 10.23 -4.94 6.21
C VAL A 18 11.52 -5.67 6.59
N PRO A 19 11.50 -6.94 7.05
CA PRO A 19 12.73 -7.66 7.37
C PRO A 19 13.64 -7.86 6.16
N ILE A 20 13.07 -8.00 4.95
CA ILE A 20 13.85 -8.06 3.70
C ILE A 20 14.61 -6.75 3.48
N ALA A 21 13.93 -5.61 3.60
CA ALA A 21 14.54 -4.29 3.41
C ALA A 21 15.57 -3.97 4.49
N MET A 22 15.34 -4.34 5.75
CA MET A 22 16.32 -4.21 6.82
C MET A 22 17.61 -4.98 6.50
N ASN A 23 17.48 -6.23 6.05
CA ASN A 23 18.62 -7.08 5.69
C ASN A 23 19.36 -6.57 4.44
N ASP A 24 18.62 -6.23 3.38
CA ASP A 24 19.17 -5.78 2.09
C ASP A 24 19.88 -4.41 2.21
N ARG A 25 19.26 -3.47 2.92
CA ARG A 25 19.75 -2.09 3.05
C ARG A 25 20.67 -1.89 4.27
N GLY A 26 20.83 -2.90 5.12
CA GLY A 26 21.62 -2.82 6.35
C GLY A 26 21.12 -1.73 7.32
N CYS A 27 19.80 -1.59 7.47
CA CYS A 27 19.18 -0.52 8.24
C CYS A 27 18.27 -1.03 9.37
N ASP A 28 17.92 -0.14 10.31
CA ASP A 28 16.98 -0.45 11.38
C ASP A 28 15.52 -0.47 10.93
N LEU A 29 14.62 -0.93 11.80
CA LEU A 29 13.19 -1.04 11.54
C LEU A 29 12.58 0.31 11.09
N ALA A 30 12.92 1.40 11.79
CA ALA A 30 12.35 2.70 11.52
C ALA A 30 12.79 3.24 10.14
N ALA A 31 14.04 3.02 9.76
CA ALA A 31 14.57 3.36 8.44
C ALA A 31 13.96 2.48 7.34
N ALA A 32 13.80 1.18 7.58
CA ALA A 32 13.16 0.27 6.62
C ALA A 32 11.70 0.65 6.36
N VAL A 33 10.90 0.87 7.41
CA VAL A 33 9.50 1.30 7.31
C VAL A 33 9.39 2.64 6.57
N ARG A 34 10.20 3.64 6.94
CA ARG A 34 10.21 4.94 6.23
C ARG A 34 10.54 4.79 4.76
N GLY A 35 11.55 3.99 4.43
CA GLY A 35 11.93 3.73 3.05
C GLY A 35 10.81 3.08 2.25
N ILE A 36 10.18 2.03 2.80
CA ILE A 36 9.05 1.36 2.16
C ILE A 36 7.88 2.32 1.93
N VAL A 37 7.52 3.15 2.93
CA VAL A 37 6.45 4.15 2.78
C VAL A 37 6.80 5.17 1.69
N GLN A 38 8.04 5.63 1.61
CA GLN A 38 8.49 6.53 0.55
C GLN A 38 8.41 5.85 -0.83
N ASP A 39 8.81 4.59 -0.93
CA ASP A 39 8.70 3.79 -2.15
C ASP A 39 7.23 3.70 -2.61
N PHE A 40 6.28 3.42 -1.70
CA PHE A 40 4.84 3.43 -2.01
C PHE A 40 4.34 4.79 -2.52
N VAL A 41 4.78 5.90 -1.93
CA VAL A 41 4.43 7.25 -2.42
C VAL A 41 4.99 7.47 -3.83
N GLY A 42 6.21 6.98 -4.11
CA GLY A 42 6.81 7.00 -5.43
C GLY A 42 5.98 6.21 -6.45
N TYR A 43 5.65 4.96 -6.14
CA TYR A 43 4.87 4.10 -7.03
C TYR A 43 3.47 4.66 -7.31
N ASN A 44 2.81 5.30 -6.34
CA ASN A 44 1.53 5.95 -6.57
C ASN A 44 1.66 7.11 -7.58
N LYS A 45 2.72 7.93 -7.48
CA LYS A 45 2.96 9.02 -8.44
C LYS A 45 3.23 8.47 -9.84
N GLU A 46 4.08 7.46 -9.93
CA GLU A 46 4.40 6.81 -11.21
C GLU A 46 3.15 6.18 -11.84
N PHE A 47 2.32 5.50 -11.04
CA PHE A 47 1.06 4.94 -11.51
C PHE A 47 0.13 6.02 -12.10
N GLU A 48 -0.08 7.14 -11.41
CA GLU A 48 -0.92 8.23 -11.92
C GLU A 48 -0.37 8.84 -13.22
N GLU A 49 0.96 9.03 -13.30
CA GLU A 49 1.61 9.53 -14.50
C GLU A 49 1.42 8.56 -15.68
N GLN A 50 1.71 7.28 -15.48
CA GLN A 50 1.56 6.26 -16.52
C GLN A 50 0.09 6.05 -16.92
N ALA A 51 -0.84 6.13 -15.96
CA ALA A 51 -2.27 6.05 -16.24
C ALA A 51 -2.75 7.24 -17.08
N SER A 52 -2.27 8.45 -16.80
CA SER A 52 -2.58 9.65 -17.60
C SER A 52 -2.09 9.50 -19.04
N LEU A 53 -0.85 9.03 -19.22
CA LEU A 53 -0.28 8.77 -20.55
C LEU A 53 -1.05 7.68 -21.31
N LEU A 54 -1.44 6.60 -20.63
CA LEU A 54 -2.19 5.51 -21.22
C LEU A 54 -3.58 5.97 -21.68
N ARG A 55 -4.29 6.76 -20.88
CA ARG A 55 -5.59 7.34 -21.25
C ARG A 55 -5.47 8.22 -22.49
N ALA A 56 -4.47 9.11 -22.52
CA ALA A 56 -4.25 10.01 -23.66
C ALA A 56 -4.01 9.23 -24.96
N ARG A 57 -3.15 8.20 -24.91
CA ARG A 57 -2.88 7.34 -26.07
C ARG A 57 -4.08 6.51 -26.49
N ALA A 58 -4.84 5.97 -25.52
CA ALA A 58 -6.02 5.17 -25.82
C ALA A 58 -7.09 5.99 -26.57
N GLU A 59 -7.30 7.23 -26.15
CA GLU A 59 -8.21 8.17 -26.81
C GLU A 59 -7.73 8.54 -28.22
N GLU A 60 -6.42 8.86 -28.36
CA GLU A 60 -5.83 9.28 -29.63
C GLU A 60 -5.81 8.16 -30.68
N ASP A 61 -5.36 6.96 -30.29
CA ASP A 61 -5.10 5.85 -31.21
C ASP A 61 -6.35 5.01 -31.51
N TYR A 62 -7.28 4.91 -30.55
CA TYR A 62 -8.40 3.96 -30.61
C TYR A 62 -9.78 4.60 -30.36
N GLY A 63 -9.83 5.90 -30.03
CA GLY A 63 -11.06 6.65 -29.81
C GLY A 63 -11.71 6.45 -28.44
N GLY A 64 -12.79 7.20 -28.21
CA GLY A 64 -13.42 7.35 -26.89
C GLY A 64 -13.98 6.10 -26.22
N GLU A 65 -14.34 5.06 -26.99
CA GLU A 65 -14.79 3.80 -26.39
C GLU A 65 -13.64 3.10 -25.65
N VAL A 66 -12.49 2.97 -26.31
CA VAL A 66 -11.30 2.33 -25.72
C VAL A 66 -10.71 3.22 -24.62
N GLY A 67 -10.69 4.55 -24.82
CA GLY A 67 -10.33 5.52 -23.77
C GLY A 67 -11.15 5.32 -22.50
N GLY A 68 -12.48 5.20 -22.64
CA GLY A 68 -13.39 4.95 -21.52
C GLY A 68 -13.21 3.57 -20.85
N MET A 69 -12.79 2.54 -21.59
CA MET A 69 -12.44 1.24 -20.99
C MET A 69 -11.18 1.32 -20.14
N VAL A 70 -10.14 1.99 -20.65
CA VAL A 70 -8.89 2.24 -19.91
C VAL A 70 -9.16 3.03 -18.64
N GLU A 71 -9.99 4.07 -18.71
CA GLU A 71 -10.33 4.87 -17.53
C GLU A 71 -10.97 4.03 -16.43
N LYS A 72 -11.97 3.22 -16.76
CA LYS A 72 -12.61 2.29 -15.81
C LYS A 72 -11.62 1.29 -15.21
N THR A 73 -10.67 0.81 -16.01
CA THR A 73 -9.61 -0.08 -15.52
C THR A 73 -8.71 0.62 -14.50
N VAL A 74 -8.28 1.85 -14.78
CA VAL A 74 -7.46 2.62 -13.83
C VAL A 74 -8.23 2.86 -12.52
N GLU A 75 -9.50 3.28 -12.61
CA GLU A 75 -10.36 3.48 -11.43
C GLU A 75 -10.51 2.20 -10.60
N ALA A 76 -10.67 1.05 -11.26
CA ALA A 76 -10.75 -0.24 -10.58
C ALA A 76 -9.46 -0.56 -9.79
N TYR A 77 -8.28 -0.29 -10.36
CA TYR A 77 -7.02 -0.47 -9.65
C TYR A 77 -6.87 0.49 -8.45
N GLN A 78 -7.23 1.76 -8.60
CA GLN A 78 -7.23 2.74 -7.51
C GLN A 78 -8.19 2.31 -6.38
N ALA A 79 -9.37 1.77 -6.73
CA ALA A 79 -10.33 1.26 -5.78
C ALA A 79 -9.79 0.01 -5.03
N ILE A 80 -9.11 -0.90 -5.73
CA ILE A 80 -8.48 -2.07 -5.11
C ILE A 80 -7.43 -1.64 -4.09
N VAL A 81 -6.50 -0.76 -4.46
CA VAL A 81 -5.42 -0.31 -3.56
C VAL A 81 -5.99 0.38 -2.31
N THR A 82 -6.96 1.27 -2.50
CA THR A 82 -7.63 1.97 -1.40
C THR A 82 -8.41 1.00 -0.51
N GLY A 83 -9.12 0.06 -1.11
CA GLY A 83 -9.88 -0.96 -0.40
C GLY A 83 -8.99 -1.89 0.42
N ILE A 84 -7.82 -2.28 -0.10
CA ILE A 84 -6.84 -3.07 0.65
C ILE A 84 -6.33 -2.27 1.85
N LEU A 85 -5.96 -1.00 1.68
CA LEU A 85 -5.50 -0.16 2.80
C LEU A 85 -6.57 -0.04 3.88
N GLN A 86 -7.81 0.29 3.50
CA GLN A 86 -8.93 0.39 4.43
C GLN A 86 -9.19 -0.94 5.14
N PHE A 87 -9.19 -2.04 4.39
CA PHE A 87 -9.35 -3.37 4.97
C PHE A 87 -8.22 -3.69 5.97
N SER A 88 -6.97 -3.45 5.62
CA SER A 88 -5.83 -3.69 6.51
C SER A 88 -5.90 -2.90 7.81
N ILE A 89 -6.35 -1.65 7.74
CA ILE A 89 -6.52 -0.78 8.92
C ILE A 89 -7.71 -1.24 9.78
N GLN A 90 -8.85 -1.54 9.16
CA GLN A 90 -10.10 -1.79 9.88
C GLN A 90 -10.31 -3.24 10.30
N SER A 91 -9.63 -4.18 9.64
CA SER A 91 -9.79 -5.61 9.90
C SER A 91 -9.24 -5.96 11.28
N PRO A 92 -10.00 -6.70 12.11
CA PRO A 92 -9.51 -7.18 13.40
C PRO A 92 -8.31 -8.13 13.25
N ARG A 93 -8.07 -8.66 12.04
CA ARG A 93 -6.95 -9.56 11.74
C ARG A 93 -5.59 -8.98 12.14
N TYR A 94 -5.40 -7.67 11.99
CA TYR A 94 -4.12 -7.01 12.21
C TYR A 94 -4.07 -6.20 13.51
N GLY A 95 -5.18 -6.09 14.25
CA GLY A 95 -5.26 -5.34 15.52
C GLY A 95 -5.00 -3.82 15.40
N ILE A 96 -4.82 -3.26 14.19
CA ILE A 96 -4.42 -1.86 13.98
C ILE A 96 -5.47 -0.89 14.49
N LYS A 97 -6.76 -1.22 14.30
CA LYS A 97 -7.89 -0.39 14.70
C LYS A 97 -7.91 -0.05 16.20
N GLU A 98 -7.35 -0.89 17.05
CA GLU A 98 -7.30 -0.67 18.50
C GLU A 98 -6.39 0.52 18.89
N TYR A 99 -5.51 0.93 17.98
CA TYR A 99 -4.61 2.07 18.16
C TYR A 99 -5.16 3.39 17.58
N GLU A 100 -6.37 3.39 17.01
CA GLU A 100 -7.02 4.58 16.45
C GLU A 100 -7.45 5.55 17.57
N ARG A 101 -7.12 6.83 17.40
CA ARG A 101 -7.52 7.93 18.29
C ARG A 101 -8.78 8.62 17.77
N GLU A 102 -9.41 9.44 18.61
CA GLU A 102 -10.62 10.20 18.26
C GLU A 102 -10.45 11.13 17.05
N ASP A 103 -9.22 11.56 16.76
CA ASP A 103 -8.87 12.40 15.61
C ASP A 103 -8.59 11.60 14.32
N GLY A 104 -8.69 10.27 14.36
CA GLY A 104 -8.40 9.36 13.25
C GLY A 104 -6.91 9.04 13.06
N SER A 105 -6.03 9.53 13.94
CA SER A 105 -4.61 9.15 13.95
C SER A 105 -4.38 7.81 14.65
N PHE A 106 -3.28 7.12 14.32
CA PHE A 106 -2.93 5.82 14.92
C PHE A 106 -1.72 5.95 15.84
N ALA A 107 -1.84 5.47 17.08
CA ALA A 107 -0.82 5.51 18.11
C ALA A 107 -0.05 4.18 18.22
N ILE A 108 0.60 3.77 17.13
CA ILE A 108 1.34 2.51 17.08
C ILE A 108 2.74 2.72 17.69
N SER A 109 3.04 2.02 18.79
CA SER A 109 4.40 1.96 19.33
C SER A 109 5.23 0.97 18.52
N LEU A 110 6.28 1.45 17.86
CA LEU A 110 7.29 0.64 17.15
C LEU A 110 8.49 0.33 18.05
#